data_AF-A0A968TKP6-F1
#
_entry.id   AF-A0A968TKP6-F1
#
_cell.length_a   1.000
_cell.length_b   1.000
_cell.length_c   1.000
_cell.angle_alpha   90.00
_cell.angle_beta   90.00
_cell.angle_gamma   90.00
#
_symmetry.space_group_name_H-M   'P 1'
#
loop_
_entity.id
_entity.type
_entity.pdbx_description
1 polymer ?
#
loop_
_entity_poly.entity_id
_entity_poly.type
_entity_poly.pdbx_seq_one_letter_code
_entity_poly.pdbx_strand_id
1 'polypeptide(L)'
;MGLEAMAGVEVQADEASEAVVRSPALSDSERERVGLIEGLANEGDRSRYLERQRAIARQLKMSVRNVQRLVQGWHSEGLAGVVRAVRSDVGEHRLSAEWERYIVETYRKGNRGGRRMSRAQVAVRVSNFTLIDLDPTLFDRVCWDGSACDVRVGGL
;
A
#
# COMPACT_ATOMS: atom_id res chain seq x y z
N MET A 1 -69.35 -27.39 -2.07
CA MET A 1 -68.25 -27.40 -1.09
C MET A 1 -66.98 -27.19 -1.90
N GLY A 2 -66.49 -25.98 -2.11
CA GLY A 2 -66.19 -24.95 -1.13
C GLY A 2 -64.66 -24.93 -1.00
N LEU A 3 -64.00 -23.98 -1.65
CA LEU A 3 -62.63 -23.51 -1.39
C LEU A 3 -62.44 -22.25 -2.24
N GLU A 4 -62.92 -21.12 -1.70
CA GLU A 4 -62.53 -19.79 -2.13
C GLU A 4 -61.27 -19.35 -1.39
N ALA A 5 -60.38 -18.71 -2.16
CA ALA A 5 -59.52 -17.57 -1.82
C ALA A 5 -58.55 -17.64 -0.63
N MET A 6 -57.30 -17.19 -0.85
CA MET A 6 -56.79 -15.91 -0.33
C MET A 6 -55.31 -15.71 -0.71
N ALA A 7 -55.03 -14.48 -1.16
CA ALA A 7 -53.77 -13.71 -1.09
C ALA A 7 -52.45 -14.40 -1.53
N GLY A 8 -51.76 -13.93 -2.57
CA GLY A 8 -51.21 -12.57 -2.64
C GLY A 8 -49.83 -12.57 -1.98
N VAL A 9 -48.79 -12.96 -2.73
CA VAL A 9 -47.40 -12.74 -2.32
C VAL A 9 -46.81 -11.75 -3.31
N GLU A 10 -46.66 -10.53 -2.81
CA GLU A 10 -46.07 -9.39 -3.50
C GLU A 10 -44.64 -9.73 -3.91
N VAL A 11 -44.34 -9.51 -5.19
CA VAL A 11 -42.99 -9.51 -5.74
C VAL A 11 -42.31 -8.25 -5.21
N GLN A 12 -41.53 -8.39 -4.14
CA GLN A 12 -40.60 -7.35 -3.73
C GLN A 12 -39.43 -7.34 -4.72
N ALA A 13 -39.45 -6.36 -5.60
CA ALA A 13 -38.29 -5.93 -6.36
C ALA A 13 -37.30 -5.30 -5.38
N ASP A 14 -36.37 -6.09 -4.89
CA ASP A 14 -35.17 -5.55 -4.25
C ASP A 14 -34.30 -4.92 -5.33
N GLU A 15 -34.25 -3.59 -5.32
CA GLU A 15 -33.25 -2.77 -5.99
C GLU A 15 -31.87 -3.15 -5.44
N ALA A 16 -31.29 -4.21 -5.99
CA ALA A 16 -29.86 -4.37 -5.97
C ALA A 16 -29.29 -3.20 -6.77
N SER A 17 -28.78 -2.21 -6.04
CA SER A 17 -27.87 -1.22 -6.59
C SER A 17 -26.70 -1.98 -7.20
N GLU A 18 -26.83 -2.32 -8.47
CA GLU A 18 -25.74 -2.78 -9.31
C GLU A 18 -24.84 -1.56 -9.46
N ALA A 19 -23.95 -1.39 -8.47
CA ALA A 19 -22.79 -0.57 -8.60
C ALA A 19 -22.08 -1.10 -9.84
N VAL A 20 -22.35 -0.47 -10.98
CA VAL A 20 -21.63 -0.70 -12.21
C VAL A 20 -20.18 -0.47 -11.83
N VAL A 21 -19.47 -1.57 -11.60
CA VAL A 21 -18.02 -1.59 -11.45
C VAL A 21 -17.50 -1.13 -12.80
N ARG A 22 -17.44 0.19 -12.99
CA ARG A 22 -16.66 0.80 -14.05
C ARG A 22 -15.23 0.49 -13.67
N SER A 23 -14.75 -0.67 -14.11
CA SER A 23 -13.35 -1.03 -14.05
C SER A 23 -12.55 0.21 -14.47
N PRO A 24 -11.57 0.66 -13.67
CA PRO A 24 -10.79 1.81 -14.05
C PRO A 24 -10.24 1.53 -15.44
N ALA A 25 -10.49 2.45 -16.37
CA ALA A 25 -9.98 2.32 -17.72
C ALA A 25 -8.46 2.23 -17.60
N LEU A 26 -7.91 1.04 -17.85
CA LEU A 26 -6.47 0.82 -17.83
C LEU A 26 -5.81 1.84 -18.76
N SER A 27 -4.63 2.35 -18.42
CA SER A 27 -3.83 3.09 -19.38
C SER A 27 -3.38 2.18 -20.52
N ASP A 28 -3.00 2.75 -21.67
CA ASP A 28 -2.47 1.96 -22.80
C ASP A 28 -1.26 1.13 -22.39
N SER A 29 -0.40 1.69 -21.53
CA SER A 29 0.79 1.01 -21.00
C SER A 29 0.45 -0.17 -20.08
N GLU A 30 -0.68 -0.10 -19.37
CA GLU A 30 -1.16 -1.19 -18.51
C GLU A 30 -1.81 -2.28 -19.33
N ARG A 31 -2.61 -1.92 -20.35
CA ARG A 31 -3.17 -2.88 -21.31
C ARG A 31 -2.09 -3.68 -22.01
N GLU A 32 -1.06 -3.00 -22.52
CA GLU A 32 0.09 -3.66 -23.17
C GLU A 32 0.77 -4.63 -22.21
N ARG A 33 1.06 -4.19 -20.98
CA ARG A 33 1.68 -5.04 -19.97
C ARG A 33 0.85 -6.27 -19.65
N VAL A 34 -0.45 -6.10 -19.44
CA VAL A 34 -1.37 -7.19 -19.15
C VAL A 34 -1.37 -8.22 -20.27
N GLY A 35 -1.52 -7.79 -21.53
CA GLY A 35 -1.53 -8.70 -22.67
C GLY A 35 -0.22 -9.47 -22.84
N LEU A 36 0.93 -8.83 -22.59
CA LEU A 36 2.23 -9.51 -22.65
C LEU A 36 2.39 -10.57 -21.55
N ILE A 37 1.96 -10.26 -20.33
CA ILE A 37 2.06 -11.17 -19.18
C ILE A 37 1.09 -12.34 -19.32
N GLU A 38 -0.16 -12.09 -19.72
CA GLU A 38 -1.14 -13.13 -20.01
C GLU A 38 -0.63 -14.08 -21.10
N GLY A 39 -0.11 -13.54 -22.21
CA GLY A 39 0.45 -14.34 -23.29
C GLY A 39 1.68 -15.15 -22.87
N LEU A 40 2.49 -14.65 -21.92
CA LEU A 40 3.61 -15.38 -21.36
C LEU A 40 3.18 -16.48 -20.39
N ALA A 41 2.14 -16.23 -19.58
CA ALA A 41 1.61 -17.18 -18.60
C ALA A 41 0.98 -18.42 -19.26
N ASN A 42 0.48 -18.27 -20.49
CA ASN A 42 -0.15 -19.35 -21.27
C ASN A 42 0.85 -20.13 -22.16
N GLU A 43 2.15 -19.81 -22.12
CA GLU A 43 3.17 -20.51 -22.91
C GLU A 43 3.47 -21.88 -22.30
N GLY A 44 3.21 -22.97 -23.05
CA GLY A 44 3.40 -24.34 -22.57
C GLY A 44 4.82 -24.90 -22.70
N ASP A 45 5.66 -24.32 -23.56
CA ASP A 45 7.04 -24.77 -23.76
C ASP A 45 8.04 -23.94 -22.92
N ARG A 46 8.83 -24.63 -22.10
CA ARG A 46 9.80 -24.02 -21.19
C ARG A 46 10.90 -23.24 -21.92
N SER A 47 11.39 -23.73 -23.06
CA SER A 47 12.48 -23.06 -23.78
C SER A 47 11.99 -21.74 -24.38
N ARG A 48 10.85 -21.78 -25.07
CA ARG A 48 10.16 -20.60 -25.60
C ARG A 48 9.76 -19.61 -24.50
N TYR A 49 9.30 -20.11 -23.36
CA TYR A 49 8.95 -19.29 -22.21
C TYR A 49 10.13 -18.42 -21.73
N LEU A 50 11.32 -19.01 -21.58
CA LEU A 50 12.49 -18.26 -21.09
C LEU A 50 12.97 -17.19 -22.07
N GLU A 51 12.96 -17.48 -23.37
CA GLU A 51 13.29 -16.51 -24.41
C GLU A 51 12.29 -15.37 -24.46
N ARG A 52 11.00 -15.70 -24.46
CA ARG A 52 9.90 -14.73 -24.45
C ARG A 52 9.90 -13.87 -23.19
N GLN A 53 10.17 -14.46 -22.03
CA GLN A 53 10.34 -13.75 -20.77
C GLN A 53 11.46 -12.70 -20.84
N ARG A 54 12.61 -13.05 -21.42
CA ARG A 54 13.72 -12.10 -21.61
C ARG A 54 13.36 -11.00 -22.61
N ALA A 55 12.62 -11.32 -23.68
CA ALA A 55 12.15 -10.33 -24.65
C ALA A 55 11.18 -9.33 -24.00
N ILE A 56 10.20 -9.82 -23.24
CA ILE A 56 9.22 -9.00 -22.52
C ILE A 56 9.93 -8.11 -21.49
N ALA A 57 10.92 -8.63 -20.76
CA ALA A 57 11.70 -7.83 -19.82
C ALA A 57 12.37 -6.62 -20.50
N ARG A 58 12.91 -6.80 -21.71
CA ARG A 58 13.47 -5.71 -22.51
C ARG A 58 12.41 -4.72 -23.00
N GLN A 59 11.28 -5.22 -23.50
CA GLN A 59 10.17 -4.38 -23.99
C GLN A 59 9.59 -3.50 -22.87
N LEU A 60 9.35 -4.09 -21.70
CA LEU A 60 8.82 -3.40 -20.52
C LEU A 60 9.88 -2.64 -19.70
N LYS A 61 11.14 -2.64 -20.15
CA LYS A 61 12.29 -2.00 -19.47
C LYS A 61 12.40 -2.38 -17.98
N MET A 62 12.20 -3.65 -17.66
CA MET A 62 12.24 -4.17 -16.30
C MET A 62 13.13 -5.41 -16.18
N SER A 63 13.45 -5.82 -14.95
CA SER A 63 14.22 -7.04 -14.73
C SER A 63 13.38 -8.29 -15.02
N VAL A 64 14.06 -9.39 -15.40
CA VAL A 64 13.43 -10.72 -15.58
C VAL A 64 12.66 -11.15 -14.32
N ARG A 65 13.22 -10.87 -13.14
CA ARG A 65 12.56 -11.15 -11.85
C ARG A 65 11.24 -10.40 -11.68
N ASN A 66 11.15 -9.15 -12.15
CA ASN A 66 9.89 -8.41 -12.10
C ASN A 66 8.85 -9.02 -13.04
N VAL A 67 9.25 -9.43 -14.25
CA VAL A 67 8.35 -10.17 -15.16
C VAL A 67 7.86 -11.46 -14.51
N GLN A 68 8.74 -12.24 -13.87
CA GLN A 68 8.37 -13.44 -13.13
C GLN A 68 7.36 -13.15 -12.01
N ARG A 69 7.55 -12.06 -11.27
CA ARG A 69 6.60 -11.63 -10.23
C ARG A 69 5.26 -11.21 -10.80
N LEU A 70 5.22 -10.58 -11.97
CA LEU A 70 3.97 -10.24 -12.66
C LEU A 70 3.24 -11.49 -13.15
N VAL A 71 3.95 -12.48 -13.69
CA VAL A 71 3.34 -13.78 -14.04
C VAL A 71 2.79 -14.49 -12.80
N GLN A 72 3.54 -14.48 -11.70
CA GLN A 72 3.06 -15.03 -10.43
C GLN A 72 1.81 -14.29 -9.93
N GLY A 73 1.82 -12.96 -9.97
CA GLY A 73 0.69 -12.11 -9.61
C GLY A 73 -0.52 -12.36 -10.51
N TRP A 74 -0.31 -12.59 -11.81
CA TRP A 74 -1.37 -12.99 -12.73
C TRP A 74 -2.02 -14.31 -12.31
N HIS A 75 -1.23 -15.32 -11.93
CA HIS A 75 -1.77 -16.60 -11.48
C HIS A 75 -2.50 -16.53 -10.13
N SER A 76 -2.06 -15.67 -9.19
CA SER A 76 -2.66 -15.59 -7.85
C SER A 76 -3.81 -14.59 -7.74
N GLU A 77 -3.72 -13.47 -8.43
CA GLU A 77 -4.58 -12.29 -8.26
C GLU A 77 -5.19 -11.81 -9.59
N GLY A 78 -4.90 -12.49 -10.71
CA GLY A 78 -5.38 -12.11 -12.03
C GLY A 78 -4.90 -10.71 -12.44
N LEU A 79 -5.82 -9.91 -12.97
CA LEU A 79 -5.55 -8.54 -13.41
C LEU A 79 -4.95 -7.66 -12.30
N ALA A 80 -5.41 -7.82 -11.05
CA ALA A 80 -4.95 -7.04 -9.91
C ALA A 80 -3.46 -7.27 -9.58
N GLY A 81 -2.94 -8.47 -9.85
CA GLY A 81 -1.53 -8.81 -9.64
C GLY A 81 -0.59 -8.23 -10.70
N VAL A 82 -1.11 -7.75 -11.83
CA VAL A 82 -0.33 -7.16 -12.93
C VAL A 82 -0.47 -5.64 -12.97
N VAL A 83 -1.67 -5.14 -12.70
CA VAL A 83 -1.97 -3.72 -12.60
C VAL A 83 -1.62 -3.26 -11.18
N ARG A 84 -0.43 -2.67 -11.05
CA ARG A 84 0.05 -2.21 -9.75
C ARG A 84 -0.85 -1.09 -9.25
N ALA A 85 -1.58 -1.34 -8.16
CA ALA A 85 -2.24 -0.27 -7.43
C ALA A 85 -1.21 0.81 -7.07
N VAL A 86 -1.47 2.04 -7.49
CA VAL A 86 -0.70 3.19 -7.01
C VAL A 86 -0.95 3.26 -5.51
N ARG A 87 0.13 3.33 -4.72
CA ARG A 87 -0.03 3.50 -3.27
C ARG A 87 -0.74 4.83 -3.04
N SER A 88 -1.73 4.86 -2.15
CA SER A 88 -2.52 6.05 -1.88
C SER A 88 -1.68 7.26 -1.44
N ASP A 89 -0.56 7.01 -0.77
CA ASP A 89 0.37 8.03 -0.28
C ASP A 89 1.47 8.43 -1.29
N VAL A 90 1.33 8.07 -2.57
CA VAL A 90 2.33 8.46 -3.58
C VAL A 90 2.30 9.97 -3.77
N GLY A 91 3.43 10.60 -3.48
CA GLY A 91 3.60 12.06 -3.54
C GLY A 91 3.24 12.77 -2.24
N GLU A 92 2.72 12.06 -1.24
CA GLU A 92 2.47 12.63 0.08
C GLU A 92 3.75 12.64 0.93
N HIS A 93 4.02 13.78 1.56
CA HIS A 93 5.09 13.90 2.54
C HIS A 93 4.68 13.19 3.83
N ARG A 94 5.39 12.11 4.17
CA ARG A 94 5.15 11.33 5.41
C ARG A 94 5.42 12.11 6.70
N LEU A 95 6.15 13.23 6.61
CA LEU A 95 6.41 14.14 7.70
C LEU A 95 5.88 15.53 7.32
N SER A 96 5.31 16.25 8.29
CA SER A 96 4.95 17.64 8.05
C SER A 96 6.21 18.47 7.77
N ALA A 97 6.05 19.54 6.99
CA ALA A 97 7.15 20.45 6.66
C ALA A 97 7.78 21.10 7.91
N GLU A 98 7.03 21.21 9.00
CA GLU A 98 7.55 21.69 10.28
C GLU A 98 8.54 20.71 10.90
N TRP A 99 8.16 19.43 10.99
CA TRP A 99 9.04 18.37 11.50
C TRP A 99 10.29 18.21 10.64
N GLU A 100 10.15 18.27 9.31
CA GLU A 100 11.28 18.23 8.39
C GLU A 100 12.25 19.40 8.65
N ARG A 101 11.73 20.63 8.75
CA ARG A 101 12.56 21.82 9.05
C ARG A 101 13.25 21.71 10.40
N TYR A 102 12.54 21.26 11.43
CA TYR A 102 13.11 21.11 12.77
C TYR A 102 14.26 20.09 12.79
N ILE A 103 14.07 18.93 12.14
CA ILE A 103 15.09 17.88 12.04
C ILE A 103 16.33 18.40 11.30
N VAL A 104 16.13 19.06 10.15
CA VAL A 104 17.23 19.62 9.35
C VAL A 104 17.99 20.68 10.14
N GLU A 105 17.28 21.58 10.82
CA GLU A 105 17.91 22.63 11.61
C GLU A 105 18.66 22.07 12.82
N THR A 106 18.15 21.01 13.44
CA THR A 106 18.82 20.29 14.53
C THR A 106 20.17 19.73 14.09
N TYR A 107 20.23 19.11 12.89
CA TYR A 107 21.50 18.69 12.31
C TYR A 107 22.43 19.87 11.99
N ARG A 108 21.92 20.95 11.40
CA ARG A 108 22.74 22.13 11.05
C ARG A 108 23.38 22.77 12.27
N LYS A 109 22.61 22.95 13.35
CA LYS A 109 23.10 23.47 14.63
C LYS A 109 24.08 22.48 15.29
N GLY A 110 23.76 21.19 15.24
CA GLY A 110 24.57 20.13 15.83
C GLY A 110 25.90 19.86 15.15
N ASN A 111 25.97 20.07 13.83
CA ASN A 111 27.11 19.71 12.99
C ASN A 111 28.09 20.88 12.74
N ARG A 112 28.14 21.86 13.66
CA ARG A 112 28.97 23.06 13.51
C ARG A 112 30.37 22.87 14.11
N GLY A 113 31.39 23.43 13.45
CA GLY A 113 32.75 23.52 14.00
C GLY A 113 33.45 22.17 14.18
N GLY A 114 33.24 21.23 13.26
CA GLY A 114 33.85 19.89 13.30
C GLY A 114 33.10 18.87 14.19
N ARG A 115 32.11 19.31 14.96
CA ARG A 115 31.21 18.42 15.70
C ARG A 115 30.24 17.73 14.74
N ARG A 116 29.82 16.51 15.06
CA ARG A 116 28.76 15.79 14.36
C ARG A 116 27.77 15.20 15.34
N MET A 117 26.50 15.37 15.04
CA MET A 117 25.39 14.84 15.81
C MET A 117 24.96 13.51 15.21
N SER A 118 24.82 12.49 16.05
CA SER A 118 24.33 11.19 15.61
C SER A 118 22.82 11.22 15.40
N ARG A 119 22.31 10.29 14.58
CA ARG A 119 20.86 10.13 14.35
C ARG A 119 20.09 9.89 15.65
N ALA A 120 20.66 9.11 16.57
CA ALA A 120 20.07 8.85 17.89
C ALA A 120 19.93 10.13 18.73
N GLN A 121 20.95 11.00 18.70
CA GLN A 121 20.91 12.28 19.40
C GLN A 121 19.89 13.26 18.82
N VAL A 122 19.62 13.18 17.51
CA VAL A 122 18.53 13.94 16.89
C VAL A 122 17.18 13.35 17.27
N ALA A 123 17.03 12.03 17.26
CA ALA A 123 15.79 11.36 17.68
C ALA A 123 15.37 11.75 19.10
N VAL A 124 16.31 11.75 20.06
CA VAL A 124 16.04 12.21 21.44
C VAL A 124 15.59 13.67 21.50
N ARG A 125 16.14 14.55 20.65
CA ARG A 125 15.72 15.95 20.60
C ARG A 125 14.33 16.12 19.98
N VAL A 126 14.03 15.36 18.94
CA VAL A 126 12.72 15.34 18.28
C VAL A 126 11.65 14.82 19.23
N SER A 127 11.92 13.74 19.97
CA SER A 127 11.00 13.20 20.99
C SER A 127 10.75 14.17 22.15
N ASN A 128 11.77 14.93 22.54
CA ASN A 128 11.61 15.94 23.59
C ASN A 128 10.85 17.17 23.09
N PHE A 129 10.98 17.52 21.81
CA PHE A 129 10.20 18.61 21.21
C PHE A 129 8.72 18.22 21.09
N THR A 130 8.39 16.97 20.75
CA THR A 130 6.99 16.48 20.78
C THR A 130 6.36 16.50 22.18
N LEU A 131 7.15 16.37 23.25
CA LEU A 131 6.67 16.35 24.64
C LEU A 131 6.23 17.71 25.18
N ILE A 132 6.53 18.81 24.49
CA ILE A 132 6.23 20.18 24.94
C ILE A 132 4.90 20.70 24.34
N ASP A 133 4.43 20.12 23.24
CA ASP A 133 3.18 20.52 22.54
C ASP A 133 2.06 19.46 22.58
N LEU A 134 2.22 18.36 23.33
CA LEU A 134 1.18 17.35 23.49
C LEU A 134 0.48 17.48 24.85
N ASP A 135 -0.84 17.67 24.80
CA ASP A 135 -1.75 17.27 25.85
C ASP A 135 -1.35 15.84 26.32
N PRO A 136 -0.99 15.65 27.59
CA PRO A 136 -0.41 14.40 28.10
C PRO A 136 -1.36 13.19 28.02
N THR A 137 -2.61 13.37 27.60
CA THR A 137 -3.59 12.28 27.46
C THR A 137 -3.51 11.51 26.14
N LEU A 138 -2.74 11.99 25.15
CA LEU A 138 -2.64 11.36 23.82
C LEU A 138 -1.52 10.31 23.68
N PHE A 139 -0.69 10.12 24.70
CA PHE A 139 0.38 9.12 24.67
C PHE A 139 -0.05 7.74 25.19
N ASP A 140 -1.28 7.62 25.69
CA ASP A 140 -1.86 6.35 26.12
C ASP A 140 -2.93 5.89 25.14
N ARG A 141 -2.49 5.08 24.17
CA ARG A 141 -3.15 3.89 23.61
C ARG A 141 -2.64 3.66 22.19
N VAL A 142 -1.79 2.65 22.07
CA VAL A 142 -1.62 1.70 20.94
C VAL A 142 -0.12 1.44 20.72
N CYS A 143 0.33 0.27 21.21
CA CYS A 143 1.59 -0.34 20.80
C CYS A 143 1.43 -0.83 19.33
N TRP A 144 2.48 -0.81 18.50
CA TRP A 144 2.45 -1.05 17.03
C TRP A 144 1.94 -2.45 16.61
N ASP A 145 1.66 -3.32 17.58
CA ASP A 145 1.14 -4.69 17.42
C ASP A 145 -0.29 -4.88 17.98
N GLY A 146 -0.93 -3.83 18.49
CA GLY A 146 -2.31 -3.88 19.00
C GLY A 146 -2.48 -4.48 20.41
N SER A 147 -1.40 -4.66 21.19
CA SER A 147 -1.51 -5.16 22.57
C SER A 147 -1.41 -4.03 23.62
N ALA A 148 -2.08 -4.22 24.77
CA ALA A 148 -2.06 -3.30 25.90
C ALA A 148 -0.75 -3.43 26.70
N CYS A 149 -0.07 -2.32 26.93
CA CYS A 149 1.23 -2.27 27.58
C CYS A 149 1.06 -1.91 29.07
N ASP A 150 1.21 -2.88 29.98
CA ASP A 150 1.23 -2.68 31.45
C ASP A 150 2.62 -2.20 31.87
N VAL A 151 2.82 -0.89 31.99
CA VAL A 151 4.08 -0.32 32.48
C VAL A 151 3.96 -0.11 33.99
N ARG A 152 4.44 -1.10 34.77
CA ARG A 152 4.76 -0.87 36.18
C ARG A 152 5.90 0.14 36.26
N VAL A 153 5.56 1.35 36.71
CA VAL A 153 6.54 2.35 37.13
C VAL A 153 7.15 1.87 38.46
N GLY A 154 8.34 1.27 38.39
CA GLY A 154 9.17 1.01 39.57
C GLY A 154 9.78 2.32 40.03
N GLY A 155 9.48 2.72 41.27
CA GLY A 155 9.86 4.00 41.86
C GLY A 155 11.24 4.05 42.50
N LEU A 156 11.62 5.32 42.76
CA LEU A 156 12.73 5.89 43.53
C LEU A 156 14.13 5.81 42.90
#